data_AF-A0A7Y6GA15-F1
#
_entry.id   AF-A0A7Y6GA15-F1
#
_cell.length_a   1.000
_cell.length_b   1.000
_cell.length_c   1.000
_cell.angle_alpha   90.00
_cell.angle_beta   90.00
_cell.angle_gamma   90.00
#
_symmetry.space_group_name_H-M   'P 1'
#
loop_
_entity.id
_entity.type
_entity.pdbx_description
1 polymer ?
#
loop_
_entity_poly.entity_id
_entity_poly.type
_entity_poly.pdbx_seq_one_letter_code
_entity_poly.pdbx_strand_id
1 'polypeptide(L)'
;MSESFHAFQQEARTVAGYLRCYPHDQWGMPAHHRVVEVYAQTIGYLAGSDVYFDNGAASWEEKESLDLLLDAIRAGQYTCVVVPGLWVFSIHDAEARDIRDRINAMGCEVAEVPRGKGNHRSYT
;
A
#
# COMPACT_ATOMS: atom_id res chain seq x y z
N MET A 1 -40.78 -2.95 17.13
CA MET A 1 -39.49 -3.60 17.44
C MET A 1 -38.81 -3.92 16.10
N SER A 2 -38.59 -2.90 15.27
CA SER A 2 -37.31 -2.18 15.07
C SER A 2 -36.21 -3.05 14.47
N GLU A 3 -36.44 -3.47 13.22
CA GLU A 3 -35.46 -4.00 12.27
C GLU A 3 -34.51 -2.90 11.75
N SER A 4 -33.78 -2.24 12.64
CA SER A 4 -33.02 -1.03 12.26
C SER A 4 -31.67 -0.91 12.98
N PHE A 5 -30.85 -1.96 12.95
CA PHE A 5 -29.46 -1.88 13.43
C PHE A 5 -28.43 -2.69 12.62
N HIS A 6 -28.78 -3.20 11.44
CA HIS A 6 -27.84 -3.95 10.59
C HIS A 6 -27.45 -3.25 9.28
N ALA A 7 -27.87 -1.99 9.07
CA ALA A 7 -27.80 -1.32 7.77
C ALA A 7 -26.83 -0.12 7.64
N PHE A 8 -25.87 0.10 8.55
CA PHE A 8 -25.02 1.32 8.49
C PHE A 8 -23.52 1.11 8.69
N GLN A 9 -23.01 -0.10 8.48
CA GLN A 9 -21.56 -0.39 8.48
C GLN A 9 -21.21 -1.21 7.23
N GLN A 10 -21.68 -0.78 6.07
CA GLN A 10 -20.82 -0.87 4.89
C GLN A 10 -19.73 0.18 5.14
N GLU A 11 -18.84 -0.11 6.09
CA GLU A 11 -17.71 0.75 6.47
C GLU A 11 -17.01 1.11 5.17
N ALA A 12 -17.08 2.38 4.78
CA ALA A 12 -16.33 2.87 3.64
C ALA A 12 -14.86 2.63 3.99
N ARG A 13 -14.33 1.49 3.55
CA ARG A 13 -13.00 1.07 3.91
C ARG A 13 -12.02 2.11 3.36
N THR A 14 -11.30 2.77 4.26
CA THR A 14 -10.35 3.83 3.93
C THR A 14 -9.03 3.22 3.48
N VAL A 15 -8.46 3.76 2.39
CA VAL A 15 -7.24 3.24 1.75
C VAL A 15 -6.20 4.31 1.54
N ALA A 16 -4.95 3.92 1.77
CA ALA A 16 -3.75 4.64 1.36
C ALA A 16 -2.94 3.84 0.33
N GLY A 17 -2.18 4.54 -0.50
CA GLY A 17 -1.14 3.95 -1.33
C GLY A 17 0.23 4.11 -0.69
N TYR A 18 1.13 3.14 -0.87
CA TYR A 18 2.54 3.32 -0.54
C TYR A 18 3.45 2.96 -1.72
N LEU A 19 4.39 3.86 -2.01
CA LEU A 19 5.37 3.71 -3.06
C LEU A 19 6.77 4.00 -2.51
N ARG A 20 7.76 3.33 -3.09
CA ARG A 20 9.18 3.65 -2.89
C ARG A 20 9.92 3.57 -4.22
N CYS A 21 10.80 4.54 -4.48
CA CYS A 21 11.74 4.50 -5.59
C CYS A 21 13.19 4.59 -5.08
N TYR A 22 14.07 3.76 -5.63
CA TYR A 22 15.53 3.94 -5.49
C TYR A 22 16.24 3.44 -6.75
N PRO A 23 17.22 4.20 -7.30
CA PRO A 23 17.61 5.55 -6.90
C PRO A 23 16.51 6.59 -7.19
N HIS A 24 16.73 7.85 -6.79
CA HIS A 24 15.75 8.94 -6.97
C HIS A 24 15.20 8.99 -8.41
N ASP A 25 13.88 8.91 -8.54
CA ASP A 25 13.17 9.07 -9.80
C ASP A 25 12.63 10.49 -9.92
N GLN A 26 13.19 11.28 -10.84
CA GLN A 26 12.72 12.64 -11.13
C GLN A 26 11.29 12.68 -11.70
N TRP A 27 10.78 11.55 -12.18
CA TRP A 27 9.46 11.47 -12.78
C TRP A 27 8.36 11.16 -11.77
N GLY A 28 8.69 10.73 -10.54
CA GLY A 28 7.72 10.51 -9.46
C GLY A 28 6.82 9.29 -9.65
N MET A 29 7.29 8.27 -10.38
CA MET A 29 6.57 6.99 -10.60
C MET A 29 5.08 7.10 -11.00
N PRO A 30 4.68 7.95 -11.97
CA PRO A 30 3.27 8.24 -12.28
C PRO A 30 2.50 6.99 -12.75
N ALA A 31 3.18 6.07 -13.42
CA ALA A 31 2.61 4.78 -13.80
C ALA A 31 2.26 3.91 -12.59
N HIS A 32 3.10 3.89 -11.55
CA HIS A 32 2.85 3.10 -10.34
C HIS A 32 1.77 3.73 -9.47
N HIS A 33 1.75 5.06 -9.37
CA HIS A 33 0.66 5.79 -8.73
C HIS A 33 -0.68 5.44 -9.38
N ARG A 34 -0.75 5.49 -10.72
CA ARG A 34 -1.96 5.15 -11.47
C ARG A 34 -2.38 3.69 -11.28
N VAL A 35 -1.42 2.77 -11.24
CA VAL A 35 -1.69 1.33 -11.05
C VAL A 35 -2.24 1.05 -9.65
N VAL A 36 -1.68 1.66 -8.60
CA VAL A 36 -2.17 1.57 -7.22
C VAL A 36 -3.59 2.14 -7.11
N GLU A 37 -3.81 3.33 -7.68
CA GLU A 37 -5.10 4.00 -7.68
C GLU A 37 -6.19 3.18 -8.38
N VAL A 38 -5.90 2.68 -9.59
CA VAL A 38 -6.83 1.84 -10.35
C VAL A 38 -7.12 0.55 -9.60
N TYR A 39 -6.11 -0.10 -9.02
CA TYR A 39 -6.33 -1.34 -8.29
C TYR A 39 -7.18 -1.13 -7.04
N ALA A 40 -6.93 -0.08 -6.25
CA ALA A 40 -7.74 0.26 -5.09
C ALA A 40 -9.23 0.40 -5.44
N GLN A 41 -9.54 1.09 -6.55
CA GLN A 41 -10.90 1.22 -7.06
C GLN A 41 -11.51 -0.15 -7.44
N THR A 42 -10.74 -1.04 -8.08
CA THR A 42 -11.24 -2.35 -8.54
C THR A 42 -11.63 -3.29 -7.41
N ILE A 43 -11.00 -3.18 -6.24
CA ILE A 43 -11.27 -4.03 -5.08
C ILE A 43 -12.27 -3.37 -4.11
N GLY A 44 -12.95 -2.31 -4.55
CA GLY A 44 -14.06 -1.68 -3.83
C GLY A 44 -13.64 -0.64 -2.79
N TYR A 45 -12.37 -0.25 -2.75
CA TYR A 45 -11.91 0.84 -1.90
C TYR A 45 -12.08 2.19 -2.61
N LEU A 46 -12.63 3.15 -1.88
CA LEU A 46 -12.52 4.56 -2.28
C LEU A 46 -11.06 4.94 -2.06
N ALA A 47 -10.32 5.20 -3.16
CA ALA A 47 -8.98 5.75 -3.06
C ALA A 47 -9.06 7.05 -2.24
N GLY A 48 -8.58 6.99 -1.00
CA GLY A 48 -8.23 8.19 -0.24
C GLY A 48 -7.10 8.87 -0.99
N SER A 49 -7.09 10.20 -0.96
CA SER A 49 -6.15 11.06 -1.67
C SER A 49 -4.66 10.81 -1.40
N ASP A 50 -4.34 9.96 -0.42
CA ASP A 50 -3.05 9.94 0.23
C ASP A 50 -2.22 8.76 -0.27
N VAL A 51 -1.29 9.08 -1.17
CA VAL A 51 -0.21 8.18 -1.56
C VAL A 51 1.06 8.65 -0.88
N TYR A 52 1.57 7.82 0.02
CA TYR A 52 2.84 8.00 0.71
C TYR A 52 3.96 7.54 -0.22
N PHE A 53 5.00 8.37 -0.40
CA PHE A 53 6.04 8.11 -1.39
C PHE A 53 7.44 8.45 -0.89
N ASP A 54 8.27 7.43 -0.71
CA ASP A 54 9.70 7.61 -0.45
C ASP A 54 10.48 7.58 -1.77
N ASN A 55 10.92 8.75 -2.24
CA ASN A 55 11.68 8.89 -3.48
C ASN A 55 13.18 9.05 -3.22
N GLY A 56 13.98 8.12 -3.71
CA GLY A 56 15.44 8.14 -3.54
C GLY A 56 15.93 7.56 -2.21
N ALA A 57 15.04 7.05 -1.36
CA ALA A 57 15.40 6.38 -0.12
C ALA A 57 15.83 4.92 -0.41
N ALA A 58 17.07 4.57 -0.05
CA ALA A 58 17.51 3.19 -0.15
C ALA A 58 16.74 2.28 0.82
N SER A 59 16.81 0.96 0.63
CA SER A 59 16.09 0.03 1.49
C SER A 59 16.55 0.03 2.95
N TRP A 60 17.79 0.39 3.22
CA TRP A 60 18.36 0.44 4.59
C TRP A 60 18.30 1.83 5.24
N GLU A 61 17.85 2.85 4.52
CA GLU A 61 17.73 4.22 5.05
C GLU A 61 16.37 4.45 5.71
N GLU A 62 16.29 5.47 6.55
CA GLU A 62 15.02 5.95 7.11
C GLU A 62 14.05 6.34 5.98
N LYS A 63 12.76 6.06 6.18
CA LYS A 63 11.71 6.21 5.17
C LYS A 63 10.62 7.07 5.78
N GLU A 64 10.81 8.38 5.69
CA GLU A 64 9.93 9.36 6.34
C GLU A 64 8.46 9.14 5.96
N SER A 65 8.16 8.82 4.69
CA SER A 65 6.78 8.59 4.26
C SER A 65 6.23 7.26 4.76
N LEU A 66 7.06 6.22 4.89
CA LEU A 66 6.65 4.97 5.53
C LEU A 66 6.32 5.19 7.00
N ASP A 67 7.12 5.98 7.72
CA ASP A 67 6.86 6.27 9.14
C ASP A 67 5.55 7.05 9.32
N LEU A 68 5.31 8.06 8.48
CA LEU A 68 4.04 8.79 8.47
C LEU A 68 2.83 7.89 8.17
N LEU A 69 2.98 6.95 7.23
CA LEU A 69 1.95 5.95 6.94
C LEU A 69 1.70 5.05 8.16
N LEU A 70 2.75 4.57 8.81
CA LEU A 70 2.62 3.70 9.99
C LEU A 70 1.92 4.42 11.15
N ASP A 71 2.18 5.71 11.34
CA ASP A 71 1.50 6.53 12.35
C ASP A 71 0.02 6.76 11.99
N ALA A 72 -0.29 7.03 10.72
CA ALA A 72 -1.67 7.15 10.23
C ALA A 72 -2.47 5.85 10.40
N ILE A 73 -1.85 4.70 10.10
CA ILE A 73 -2.43 3.37 10.33
C ILE A 73 -2.68 3.14 11.82
N ARG A 74 -1.71 3.48 12.68
CA ARG A 74 -1.86 3.35 14.14
C ARG A 74 -3.00 4.22 14.68
N ALA A 75 -3.25 5.37 14.06
CA ALA A 75 -4.38 6.24 14.37
C ALA A 75 -5.73 5.73 13.81
N GLY A 76 -5.75 4.59 13.10
CA GLY A 76 -6.95 4.00 12.50
C GLY A 76 -7.47 4.73 11.27
N GLN A 77 -6.63 5.56 10.62
CA GLN A 77 -7.06 6.35 9.45
C GLN A 77 -7.29 5.47 8.22
N TYR A 78 -6.56 4.36 8.09
CA TYR A 78 -6.64 3.45 6.95
C TYR A 78 -6.87 2.01 7.41
N THR A 79 -7.73 1.33 6.67
CA THR A 79 -8.05 -0.10 6.86
C THR A 79 -7.34 -1.00 5.86
N CYS A 80 -6.80 -0.41 4.78
CA CYS A 80 -5.98 -1.12 3.81
C CYS A 80 -4.90 -0.21 3.20
N VAL A 81 -3.71 -0.77 2.96
CA VAL A 81 -2.62 -0.16 2.20
C VAL A 81 -2.42 -0.92 0.91
N VAL A 82 -2.49 -0.21 -0.22
CA VAL A 82 -2.22 -0.78 -1.53
C VAL A 82 -0.77 -0.50 -1.94
N VAL A 83 -0.08 -1.56 -2.37
CA VAL A 83 1.31 -1.50 -2.85
C VAL A 83 1.49 -2.24 -4.17
N PRO A 84 2.42 -1.84 -5.05
CA PRO A 84 2.75 -2.60 -6.27
C PRO A 84 3.48 -3.94 -5.96
N GLY A 85 3.96 -4.10 -4.73
CA GLY A 85 4.42 -5.35 -4.15
C GLY A 85 5.27 -5.10 -2.91
N LEU A 86 5.47 -6.10 -2.03
CA LEU A 86 6.13 -5.90 -0.73
C LEU A 86 7.55 -5.33 -0.82
N TRP A 87 8.21 -5.46 -1.97
CA TRP A 87 9.53 -4.91 -2.26
C TRP A 87 9.63 -3.39 -2.03
N VAL A 88 8.50 -2.66 -2.00
CA VAL A 88 8.48 -1.23 -1.65
C VAL A 88 8.94 -0.98 -0.22
N PHE A 89 8.72 -1.93 0.69
CA PHE A 89 9.15 -1.82 2.09
C PHE A 89 10.66 -2.11 2.22
N SER A 90 11.11 -3.22 1.65
CA SER A 90 12.53 -3.60 1.60
C SER A 90 12.82 -4.48 0.40
N ILE A 91 14.05 -4.43 -0.11
CA ILE A 91 14.52 -5.42 -1.10
C ILE A 91 14.78 -6.80 -0.45
N HIS A 92 14.84 -6.86 0.89
CA HIS A 92 15.00 -8.09 1.64
C HIS A 92 13.62 -8.64 2.02
N ASP A 93 13.27 -9.80 1.48
CA ASP A 93 11.93 -10.40 1.63
C ASP A 93 11.50 -10.59 3.10
N ALA A 94 12.44 -10.91 4.00
CA ALA A 94 12.14 -11.08 5.42
C ALA A 94 11.69 -9.76 6.06
N GLU A 95 12.46 -8.69 5.84
CA GLU A 95 12.15 -7.36 6.36
C GLU A 95 10.85 -6.81 5.76
N ALA A 96 10.62 -7.04 4.47
CA ALA A 96 9.39 -6.64 3.81
C ALA A 96 8.16 -7.35 4.39
N ARG A 97 8.29 -8.64 4.76
CA ARG A 97 7.24 -9.41 5.44
C ARG A 97 7.03 -8.95 6.87
N ASP A 98 8.10 -8.64 7.60
CA ASP A 98 8.00 -8.13 8.97
C ASP A 98 7.22 -6.80 9.01
N ILE A 99 7.46 -5.91 8.05
CA ILE A 99 6.71 -4.65 7.91
C ILE A 99 5.24 -4.92 7.59
N ARG A 100 4.94 -5.81 6.65
CA ARG A 100 3.57 -6.24 6.34
C ARG A 100 2.86 -6.79 7.59
N ASP A 101 3.54 -7.65 8.34
CA ASP A 101 2.95 -8.31 9.50
C ASP A 101 2.71 -7.31 10.64
N ARG A 102 3.56 -6.30 10.79
CA ARG A 102 3.31 -5.15 11.69
C ARG A 102 2.09 -4.34 11.26
N ILE A 103 1.92 -4.07 9.95
CA ILE A 103 0.76 -3.35 9.42
C ILE A 103 -0.53 -4.14 9.70
N ASN A 104 -0.52 -5.45 9.42
CA ASN A 104 -1.63 -6.35 9.72
C ASN A 104 -1.96 -6.41 11.22
N ALA A 105 -0.94 -6.44 12.08
CA ALA A 105 -1.12 -6.42 13.53
C ALA A 105 -1.77 -5.12 14.05
N MET A 106 -1.67 -4.02 13.29
CA MET A 106 -2.36 -2.76 13.59
C MET A 106 -3.82 -2.73 13.07
N GLY A 107 -4.31 -3.83 12.48
CA GLY A 107 -5.67 -3.92 11.96
C GLY A 107 -5.84 -3.36 10.54
N CYS A 108 -4.74 -3.16 9.81
CA CYS A 108 -4.75 -2.67 8.44
C CYS A 108 -4.25 -3.76 7.48
N GLU A 109 -5.00 -4.05 6.41
CA GLU A 109 -4.62 -5.04 5.41
C GLU A 109 -3.56 -4.48 4.44
N VAL A 110 -2.62 -5.31 3.99
CA VAL A 110 -1.73 -4.96 2.86
C VAL A 110 -2.19 -5.70 1.61
N ALA A 111 -2.60 -4.94 0.59
CA ALA A 111 -3.03 -5.47 -0.70
C ALA A 111 -1.97 -5.20 -1.78
N GLU A 112 -1.40 -6.27 -2.34
CA GLU A 112 -0.48 -6.17 -3.47
C GLU A 112 -1.26 -6.09 -4.79
N VAL A 113 -0.90 -5.13 -5.65
CA VAL A 113 -1.43 -5.09 -7.01
C VAL A 113 -1.03 -6.38 -7.74
N PRO A 114 -1.99 -7.13 -8.33
CA PRO A 114 -1.68 -8.32 -9.10
C PRO A 114 -0.68 -7.97 -10.20
N ARG A 115 0.50 -8.59 -10.15
CA ARG A 115 1.38 -8.60 -11.31
C ARG A 115 0.64 -9.40 -12.38
N GLY A 116 0.22 -8.74 -13.46
CA GLY A 116 -0.34 -9.46 -14.61
C GLY A 116 0.60 -10.61 -14.99
N LYS A 117 0.07 -11.75 -15.43
CA LYS A 117 0.87 -12.87 -15.96
C LYS A 117 1.59 -12.42 -17.24
N GLY A 118 2.62 -11.60 -17.10
CA GLY A 118 3.57 -11.29 -18.15
C GLY A 118 4.53 -12.46 -18.26
N ASN A 119 4.54 -13.09 -19.42
CA ASN A 119 5.41 -14.20 -19.78
C ASN A 119 6.80 -14.05 -19.16
N HIS A 120 7.14 -14.95 -18.22
CA HIS A 120 8.51 -15.30 -17.90
C HIS A 120 9.15 -15.86 -19.19
N ARG A 121 9.66 -14.99 -20.06
CA ARG A 121 10.72 -15.38 -20.98
C ARG A 121 11.99 -15.36 -20.15
N SER A 122 12.29 -16.53 -19.59
CA SER A 122 13.63 -16.86 -19.14
C SER A 122 14.59 -16.57 -20.28
N TYR A 123 15.45 -15.56 -20.11
CA TYR A 123 16.69 -15.48 -20.86
C TYR A 123 17.68 -16.41 -20.15
N THR A 124 17.75 -17.64 -20.64
CA THR A 124 18.96 -18.46 -20.60
C THR A 124 19.84 -18.08 -21.77
#